data_AF-A0A0L0V1R1-F1
#
_entry.id   AF-A0A0L0V1R1-F1
#
_cell.length_a   1.000
_cell.length_b   1.000
_cell.length_c   1.000
_cell.angle_alpha   90.00
_cell.angle_beta   90.00
_cell.angle_gamma   90.00
#
_symmetry.space_group_name_H-M   'P 1'
#
loop_
_entity.id
_entity.type
_entity.pdbx_description
1 polymer ?
#
loop_
_entity_poly.entity_id
_entity_poly.type
_entity_poly.pdbx_seq_one_letter_code
_entity_poly.pdbx_strand_id
1 'polypeptide(L)'
;MIEVLQLVDPNDDPDYSQNHTPDDNNGKNHPKSIIKYHFDSLAHDNSSDLATIKSISLPKDLNQFTEPPLWNSYGPTDPTITGARKMPVPVKCYGLQLVSKFNASESESRKVLIWLGLWRLRGIGNDGCGTNLVLTFNLPNLPSSSHHAHFQQSVEFTNIIFQQATRSLQIVDWSLFA
;
A
#
# COMPACT_ATOMS: atom_id res chain seq x y z
N MET A 1 -7.42 3.84 6.50
CA MET A 1 -6.51 3.48 7.59
C MET A 1 -5.08 3.72 7.13
N ILE A 2 -4.19 4.19 8.00
CA ILE A 2 -2.74 4.27 7.73
C ILE A 2 -2.05 3.36 8.73
N GLU A 3 -1.11 2.54 8.25
CA GLU A 3 -0.34 1.60 9.04
C GLU A 3 1.16 1.82 8.83
N VAL A 4 1.92 1.62 9.90
CA VAL A 4 3.38 1.68 9.93
C VAL A 4 3.88 0.26 10.19
N LEU A 5 4.41 -0.39 9.16
CA LEU A 5 4.80 -1.79 9.20
C LEU A 5 6.31 -1.92 9.05
N GLN A 6 6.88 -3.01 9.56
CA GLN A 6 8.25 -3.37 9.25
C GLN A 6 8.42 -3.55 7.73
N LEU A 7 9.62 -3.25 7.23
CA LEU A 7 9.93 -3.47 5.83
C LEU A 7 10.00 -4.97 5.53
N VAL A 8 9.12 -5.43 4.65
CA VAL A 8 9.02 -6.84 4.21
C VAL A 8 9.64 -7.04 2.83
N ASP A 9 10.39 -8.12 2.63
CA ASP A 9 10.66 -8.73 1.33
C ASP A 9 9.72 -9.94 1.17
N PRO A 10 8.81 -9.97 0.17
CA PRO A 10 7.90 -11.09 -0.03
C PRO A 10 8.59 -12.45 -0.22
N ASN A 11 9.89 -12.47 -0.55
CA ASN A 11 10.65 -13.71 -0.69
C ASN A 11 11.11 -14.30 0.64
N ASP A 12 11.11 -13.50 1.71
CA ASP A 12 11.46 -13.97 3.06
C ASP A 12 10.27 -14.70 3.73
N ASP A 13 9.08 -14.61 3.13
CA ASP A 13 7.87 -15.33 3.54
C ASP A 13 7.73 -16.64 2.73
N PRO A 14 8.02 -17.81 3.34
CA PRO A 14 7.99 -19.09 2.64
C PRO A 14 6.58 -19.49 2.20
N ASP A 15 5.56 -19.15 2.98
CA ASP A 15 4.17 -19.50 2.68
C ASP A 15 3.63 -18.67 1.52
N TYR A 16 4.02 -17.39 1.47
CA TYR A 16 3.67 -16.52 0.36
C TYR A 16 4.43 -16.89 -0.93
N SER A 17 5.75 -17.06 -0.87
CA SER A 17 6.59 -17.32 -2.04
C SER A 17 6.35 -18.66 -2.73
N GLN A 18 5.90 -19.70 -2.00
CA GLN A 18 5.51 -20.98 -2.60
C GLN A 18 4.23 -20.89 -3.43
N ASN A 19 3.28 -20.07 -2.99
CA ASN A 19 1.97 -19.94 -3.63
C ASN A 19 1.93 -18.83 -4.68
N HIS A 20 2.92 -17.93 -4.65
CA HIS A 20 3.02 -16.77 -5.52
C HIS A 20 4.37 -16.80 -6.20
N THR A 21 4.42 -17.35 -7.42
CA THR A 21 5.59 -17.16 -8.27
C THR A 21 5.75 -15.66 -8.52
N PRO A 22 6.96 -15.10 -8.33
CA PRO A 22 7.28 -13.80 -8.87
C PRO A 22 6.84 -13.81 -10.34
N ASP A 23 6.15 -12.75 -10.78
CA ASP A 23 5.97 -12.51 -12.22
C ASP A 23 7.41 -12.46 -12.77
N ASP A 24 7.88 -13.56 -13.38
CA ASP A 24 9.32 -13.92 -13.53
C ASP A 24 10.16 -12.83 -14.21
N ASN A 25 9.49 -11.87 -14.84
CA ASN A 25 10.08 -10.72 -15.53
C ASN A 25 10.44 -9.53 -14.62
N ASN A 26 9.94 -9.46 -13.39
CA ASN A 26 10.01 -8.23 -12.58
C ASN A 26 11.14 -8.20 -11.54
N GLY A 27 11.84 -9.32 -11.29
CA GLY A 27 12.95 -9.37 -10.33
C GLY A 27 12.54 -9.31 -8.85
N LYS A 28 13.49 -9.62 -7.97
CA LYS A 28 13.32 -9.56 -6.50
C LYS A 28 13.07 -8.11 -6.07
N ASN A 29 12.23 -7.89 -5.07
CA ASN A 29 11.87 -6.55 -4.57
C ASN A 29 11.17 -5.61 -5.56
N HIS A 30 10.56 -6.14 -6.63
CA HIS A 30 9.80 -5.30 -7.55
C HIS A 30 8.60 -4.64 -6.84
N PRO A 31 8.32 -3.34 -7.06
CA PRO A 31 7.24 -2.65 -6.35
C PRO A 31 5.85 -3.29 -6.54
N LYS A 32 5.62 -3.93 -7.71
CA LYS A 32 4.40 -4.72 -8.01
C LYS A 32 4.25 -5.93 -7.08
N SER A 33 5.33 -6.68 -6.85
CA SER A 33 5.30 -7.90 -6.01
C SER A 33 5.04 -7.54 -4.56
N ILE A 34 5.61 -6.42 -4.09
CA ILE A 34 5.47 -5.95 -2.72
C ILE A 34 4.04 -5.45 -2.47
N ILE A 35 3.47 -4.64 -3.37
CA ILE A 35 2.10 -4.17 -3.15
C ILE A 35 1.08 -5.32 -3.23
N LYS A 36 1.38 -6.35 -4.05
CA LYS A 36 0.56 -7.57 -4.08
C LYS A 36 0.62 -8.30 -2.72
N TYR A 37 1.82 -8.45 -2.14
CA TYR A 37 1.99 -9.05 -0.81
C TYR A 37 1.12 -8.36 0.25
N HIS A 38 1.15 -7.03 0.32
CA HIS A 38 0.34 -6.27 1.28
C HIS A 38 -1.17 -6.39 1.01
N PHE A 39 -1.58 -6.43 -0.25
CA PHE A 39 -2.99 -6.63 -0.61
C PHE A 39 -3.50 -8.01 -0.22
N ASP A 40 -2.69 -9.05 -0.44
CA ASP A 40 -3.03 -10.43 -0.13
C ASP A 40 -2.98 -10.68 1.39
N SER A 41 -2.03 -10.06 2.10
CA SER A 41 -1.98 -10.08 3.58
C SER A 41 -3.25 -9.46 4.18
N LEU A 42 -3.68 -8.30 3.67
CA LEU A 42 -4.94 -7.68 4.09
C LEU A 42 -6.15 -8.57 3.80
N ALA A 43 -6.15 -9.30 2.67
CA ALA A 43 -7.21 -10.25 2.34
C ALA A 43 -7.22 -11.44 3.29
N HIS A 44 -6.05 -11.94 3.67
CA HIS A 44 -5.87 -13.00 4.65
C HIS A 44 -6.43 -12.60 6.02
N ASP A 45 -6.08 -11.42 6.52
CA ASP A 45 -6.59 -10.89 7.79
C ASP A 45 -8.12 -10.73 7.79
N ASN A 46 -8.68 -10.37 6.63
CA ASN A 46 -10.12 -10.27 6.44
C ASN A 46 -10.81 -11.62 6.20
N SER A 47 -10.07 -12.75 6.17
CA SER A 47 -10.59 -14.06 5.78
C SER A 47 -11.38 -14.00 4.47
N SER A 48 -10.84 -13.29 3.48
CA SER A 48 -11.51 -13.03 2.21
C SER A 48 -11.59 -14.30 1.36
N ASP A 49 -12.79 -14.64 0.90
CA ASP A 49 -13.06 -15.80 0.02
C ASP A 49 -12.45 -15.61 -1.37
N LEU A 50 -12.35 -14.35 -1.82
CA LEU A 50 -11.73 -13.97 -3.09
C LEU A 50 -10.99 -12.65 -2.94
N ALA A 51 -9.75 -12.56 -3.41
CA ALA A 51 -8.99 -11.32 -3.49
C ALA A 51 -8.49 -11.12 -4.93
N THR A 52 -8.76 -9.95 -5.52
CA THR A 52 -8.31 -9.67 -6.89
C THR A 52 -7.92 -8.20 -7.05
N ILE A 53 -6.67 -7.97 -7.45
CA ILE A 53 -6.19 -6.66 -7.86
C ILE A 53 -6.67 -6.38 -9.28
N LYS A 54 -7.36 -5.25 -9.47
CA LYS A 54 -7.87 -4.79 -10.77
C LYS A 54 -6.85 -3.91 -11.49
N SER A 55 -6.08 -3.11 -10.76
CA SER A 55 -5.04 -2.26 -11.33
C SER A 55 -3.92 -1.98 -10.34
N ILE A 56 -2.72 -1.78 -10.90
CA ILE A 56 -1.52 -1.34 -10.17
C ILE A 56 -0.96 -0.13 -10.93
N SER A 57 -0.67 0.94 -10.19
CA SER A 57 0.00 2.15 -10.68
C SER A 57 1.36 2.24 -10.03
N LEU A 58 2.40 2.15 -10.86
CA LEU A 58 3.80 2.29 -10.45
C LEU A 58 4.25 3.75 -10.59
N PRO A 59 5.26 4.18 -9.81
CA PRO A 59 6.01 5.40 -10.10
C PRO A 59 6.59 5.37 -11.52
N LYS A 60 6.72 6.54 -12.17
CA LYS A 60 7.36 6.63 -13.49
C LYS A 60 8.82 6.18 -13.46
N ASP A 61 9.49 6.50 -12.37
CA ASP A 61 10.85 6.07 -12.06
C ASP A 61 10.79 5.19 -10.81
N LEU A 62 11.10 3.91 -10.95
CA LEU A 62 10.98 2.92 -9.88
C LEU A 62 11.95 3.20 -8.71
N ASN A 63 13.04 3.92 -8.95
CA ASN A 63 13.97 4.30 -7.88
C ASN A 63 13.30 5.24 -6.86
N GLN A 64 12.29 6.00 -7.30
CA GLN A 64 11.52 6.89 -6.43
C GLN A 64 10.63 6.15 -5.43
N PHE A 65 10.45 4.83 -5.55
CA PHE A 65 9.65 4.03 -4.62
C PHE A 65 10.34 3.79 -3.27
N THR A 66 11.67 3.69 -3.26
CA THR A 66 12.44 3.28 -2.07
C THR A 66 13.38 4.34 -1.53
N GLU A 67 13.61 5.42 -2.25
CA GLU A 67 14.53 6.48 -1.83
C GLU A 67 13.81 7.56 -0.99
N PRO A 68 14.13 7.69 0.29
CA PRO A 68 14.24 8.98 0.93
C PRO A 68 15.68 9.46 0.71
N PRO A 69 16.01 10.21 -0.37
CA PRO A 69 17.37 10.71 -0.53
C PRO A 69 17.72 11.62 0.65
N LEU A 70 18.93 11.46 1.19
CA LEU A 70 19.56 12.49 2.01
C LEU A 70 19.74 13.71 1.10
N TRP A 71 19.24 14.88 1.52
CA TRP A 71 19.54 16.13 0.81
C TRP A 71 21.05 16.37 0.91
N ASN A 72 21.79 16.21 -0.19
CA ASN A 72 23.19 16.61 -0.28
C ASN A 72 23.28 18.14 -0.22
N SER A 73 23.47 18.71 0.97
CA SER A 73 23.99 20.07 1.07
C SER A 73 25.49 20.02 0.78
N TYR A 74 25.87 20.31 -0.46
CA TYR A 74 27.21 20.87 -0.71
C TYR A 74 27.25 22.26 -0.04
N GLY A 75 27.62 22.31 1.25
CA GLY A 75 27.71 23.53 2.03
C GLY A 75 28.28 23.25 3.43
N PRO A 76 29.00 24.22 4.05
CA PRO A 76 29.78 23.97 5.26
C PRO A 76 28.89 23.50 6.42
N THR A 77 29.42 22.54 7.18
CA THR A 77 28.82 21.88 8.34
C THR A 77 28.17 22.85 9.34
N ASP A 78 26.85 22.97 9.26
CA ASP A 78 25.99 23.35 10.38
C ASP A 78 25.33 22.07 10.93
N PRO A 79 25.67 21.63 12.16
CA PRO A 79 25.10 20.42 12.77
C PRO A 79 23.61 20.55 13.14
N THR A 80 22.96 21.71 12.91
CA THR A 80 21.55 21.93 13.25
C THR A 80 20.57 21.82 12.07
N ILE A 81 21.05 21.62 10.83
CA ILE A 81 20.20 21.46 9.65
C ILE A 81 20.09 19.98 9.29
N THR A 82 19.12 19.28 9.91
CA THR A 82 18.63 17.97 9.46
C THR A 82 18.11 18.09 8.02
N GLY A 83 18.85 17.55 7.05
CA GLY A 83 18.52 17.61 5.62
C GLY A 83 17.08 17.15 5.33
N ALA A 84 16.35 17.95 4.56
CA ALA A 84 14.96 17.67 4.22
C ALA A 84 14.84 16.35 3.44
N ARG A 85 14.33 15.31 4.09
CA ARG A 85 14.03 14.02 3.46
C ARG A 85 12.77 14.16 2.59
N LYS A 86 12.87 13.68 1.35
CA LYS A 86 11.72 13.62 0.45
C LYS A 86 10.94 12.32 0.70
N MET A 87 9.60 12.41 0.68
CA MET A 87 8.76 11.22 0.65
C MET A 87 9.00 10.43 -0.65
N PRO A 88 9.13 9.09 -0.58
CA PRO A 88 9.08 8.26 -1.77
C PRO A 88 7.75 8.44 -2.52
N VAL A 89 7.74 8.11 -3.81
CA VAL A 89 6.52 8.06 -4.61
C VAL A 89 5.82 6.73 -4.35
N PRO A 90 4.53 6.73 -3.99
CA PRO A 90 3.85 5.49 -3.65
C PRO A 90 3.59 4.62 -4.87
N VAL A 91 3.62 3.31 -4.65
CA VAL A 91 2.89 2.36 -5.50
C VAL A 91 1.45 2.34 -5.04
N LYS A 92 0.51 2.25 -5.98
CA LYS A 92 -0.91 2.19 -5.67
C LYS A 92 -1.54 0.99 -6.33
N CYS A 93 -2.49 0.35 -5.68
CA CYS A 93 -3.36 -0.62 -6.31
C CYS A 93 -4.83 -0.37 -5.96
N TYR A 94 -5.69 -0.88 -6.82
CA TYR A 94 -7.13 -0.93 -6.62
C TYR A 94 -7.60 -2.35 -6.91
N GLY A 95 -8.42 -2.88 -6.03
CA GLY A 95 -8.86 -4.27 -6.09
C GLY A 95 -10.22 -4.49 -5.43
N LEU A 96 -10.60 -5.76 -5.39
CA LEU A 96 -11.82 -6.25 -4.79
C LEU A 96 -11.48 -7.39 -3.84
N GLN A 97 -12.13 -7.40 -2.69
CA GLN A 97 -12.22 -8.55 -1.79
C GLN A 97 -13.69 -8.99 -1.66
N LEU A 98 -13.90 -10.29 -1.48
CA LEU A 98 -15.20 -10.89 -1.18
C LEU A 98 -15.12 -11.45 0.24
N VAL A 99 -15.85 -10.83 1.17
CA VAL A 99 -15.71 -11.11 2.60
C VAL A 99 -17.02 -11.64 3.16
N SER A 100 -16.99 -12.84 3.74
CA SER A 100 -18.09 -13.45 4.49
C SER A 100 -18.06 -12.99 5.96
N LYS A 101 -19.21 -13.01 6.63
CA LYS A 101 -19.25 -12.87 8.10
C LYS A 101 -18.97 -14.24 8.74
N PHE A 102 -18.47 -14.25 9.97
CA PHE A 102 -18.31 -15.48 10.74
C PHE A 102 -19.63 -16.30 10.75
N ASN A 103 -19.55 -17.56 10.31
CA ASN A 103 -20.67 -18.51 10.12
C ASN A 103 -21.67 -18.21 8.99
N ALA A 104 -21.41 -17.22 8.15
CA ALA A 104 -22.19 -16.97 6.93
C ALA A 104 -21.72 -17.92 5.81
N SER A 105 -22.63 -18.33 4.92
CA SER A 105 -22.23 -19.10 3.73
C SER A 105 -21.55 -18.18 2.70
N GLU A 106 -20.71 -18.73 1.82
CA GLU A 106 -20.05 -17.97 0.73
C GLU A 106 -21.05 -17.20 -0.16
N SER A 107 -22.28 -17.68 -0.26
CA SER A 107 -23.37 -16.99 -0.97
C SER A 107 -23.80 -15.66 -0.35
N GLU A 108 -23.41 -15.41 0.91
CA GLU A 108 -23.70 -14.17 1.64
C GLU A 108 -22.51 -13.19 1.65
N SER A 109 -21.40 -13.56 1.00
CA SER A 109 -20.20 -12.76 1.00
C SER A 109 -20.41 -11.43 0.29
N ARG A 110 -19.79 -10.39 0.86
CA ARG A 110 -19.96 -9.01 0.42
C ARG A 110 -18.72 -8.52 -0.30
N LYS A 111 -18.97 -7.83 -1.41
CA LYS A 111 -17.92 -7.19 -2.20
C LYS A 111 -17.42 -5.95 -1.46
N VAL A 112 -16.12 -5.84 -1.26
CA VAL A 112 -15.46 -4.64 -0.72
C VAL A 112 -14.40 -4.20 -1.72
N LEU A 113 -14.52 -2.95 -2.18
CA LEU A 113 -13.50 -2.34 -3.01
C LEU A 113 -12.40 -1.78 -2.12
N ILE A 114 -11.15 -2.07 -2.48
CA ILE A 114 -9.98 -1.70 -1.71
C ILE A 114 -9.08 -0.85 -2.59
N TRP A 115 -8.67 0.31 -2.10
CA TRP A 115 -7.53 1.07 -2.62
C TRP A 115 -6.41 0.99 -1.61
N LEU A 116 -5.20 0.70 -2.09
CA LEU A 116 -4.02 0.58 -1.25
C LEU A 116 -2.89 1.43 -1.83
N GLY A 117 -2.30 2.29 -1.01
CA GLY A 117 -1.10 3.06 -1.31
C GLY A 117 0.05 2.59 -0.43
N LEU A 118 1.23 2.41 -1.01
CA LEU A 118 2.40 1.86 -0.33
C LEU A 118 3.62 2.75 -0.56
N TRP A 119 4.29 3.14 0.52
CA TRP A 119 5.60 3.81 0.52
C TRP A 119 6.64 2.94 1.23
N ARG A 120 7.86 2.86 0.70
CA ARG A 120 8.97 2.16 1.36
C ARG A 120 10.03 3.14 1.84
N LEU A 121 10.21 3.20 3.15
CA LEU A 121 11.23 4.00 3.82
C LEU A 121 12.42 3.09 4.18
N ARG A 122 13.28 2.80 3.20
CA ARG A 122 14.50 2.02 3.46
C ARG A 122 15.41 2.76 4.45
N GLY A 123 15.98 2.05 5.42
CA GLY A 123 16.90 2.64 6.40
C GLY A 123 16.23 3.46 7.51
N ILE A 124 14.90 3.58 7.51
CA ILE A 124 14.14 4.40 8.47
C ILE A 124 13.23 3.51 9.31
N GLY A 125 13.33 3.58 10.64
CA GLY A 125 12.58 2.71 11.56
C GLY A 125 13.12 1.29 11.61
N ASN A 126 12.61 0.55 12.59
CA ASN A 126 12.92 -0.86 12.81
C ASN A 126 14.43 -1.12 12.90
N ASP A 127 15.13 -0.42 13.79
CA ASP A 127 16.59 -0.52 13.98
C ASP A 127 17.41 -0.28 12.68
N GLY A 128 16.87 0.53 11.76
CA GLY A 128 17.49 0.80 10.46
C GLY A 128 17.19 -0.23 9.38
N CYS A 129 16.41 -1.28 9.67
CA CYS A 129 15.96 -2.25 8.67
C CYS A 129 14.90 -1.67 7.72
N GLY A 130 14.25 -0.58 8.10
CA GLY A 130 13.30 0.14 7.26
C GLY A 130 11.83 -0.12 7.61
N THR A 131 10.98 0.70 7.01
CA THR A 131 9.54 0.74 7.28
C THR A 131 8.73 0.77 5.98
N ASN A 132 7.60 0.07 5.96
CA ASN A 132 6.54 0.20 4.95
C ASN A 132 5.41 1.06 5.53
N LEU A 133 5.03 2.14 4.83
CA LEU A 133 3.78 2.84 5.13
C LEU A 133 2.68 2.36 4.20
N VAL A 134 1.55 1.95 4.77
CA VAL A 134 0.41 1.45 4.00
C VAL A 134 -0.80 2.33 4.27
N LEU A 135 -1.46 2.81 3.21
CA LEU A 135 -2.73 3.53 3.27
C LEU A 135 -3.81 2.68 2.61
N THR A 136 -4.88 2.37 3.32
CA THR A 136 -6.02 1.59 2.80
C THR A 136 -7.32 2.37 2.88
N PHE A 137 -8.09 2.36 1.80
CA PHE A 137 -9.46 2.85 1.72
C PHE A 137 -10.37 1.67 1.38
N ASN A 138 -11.41 1.47 2.19
CA ASN A 138 -12.34 0.35 2.07
C ASN A 138 -13.73 0.91 1.73
N LEU A 139 -14.29 0.50 0.58
CA LEU A 139 -15.65 0.87 0.18
C LEU A 139 -16.50 -0.41 0.06
N PRO A 140 -17.37 -0.70 1.04
CA PRO A 140 -18.28 -1.84 0.95
C PRO A 140 -19.30 -1.58 -0.16
N ASN A 141 -19.47 -2.56 -1.05
CA ASN A 141 -20.53 -2.58 -2.03
C ASN A 141 -21.77 -3.21 -1.38
N LEU A 142 -22.71 -2.36 -0.98
CA LEU A 142 -23.99 -2.79 -0.45
C LEU A 142 -24.94 -3.03 -1.64
N PRO A 143 -25.30 -4.29 -1.94
CA PRO A 143 -26.16 -4.60 -3.08
C PRO A 143 -27.57 -4.07 -2.80
N SER A 144 -27.88 -2.89 -3.34
CA SER A 144 -29.24 -2.36 -3.39
C SER A 144 -29.50 -1.85 -4.80
N SER A 145 -30.48 -2.46 -5.47
CA SER A 145 -30.88 -2.15 -6.85
C SER A 145 -31.29 -0.68 -7.05
N SER A 146 -31.73 0.00 -5.99
CA SER A 146 -32.12 1.41 -6.03
C SER A 146 -30.98 2.42 -5.88
N HIS A 147 -29.73 1.98 -5.65
CA HIS A 147 -28.62 2.87 -5.28
C HIS A 147 -27.36 2.73 -6.16
N HIS A 148 -27.46 2.11 -7.33
CA HIS A 148 -26.29 1.86 -8.20
C HIS A 148 -25.57 3.16 -8.60
N ALA A 149 -26.31 4.23 -8.90
CA ALA A 149 -25.74 5.54 -9.23
C ALA A 149 -24.97 6.15 -8.04
N HIS A 150 -25.51 6.06 -6.81
CA HIS A 150 -24.84 6.54 -5.60
C HIS A 150 -23.57 5.74 -5.29
N PHE A 151 -23.59 4.42 -5.53
CA PHE A 151 -22.40 3.60 -5.35
C PHE A 151 -21.32 3.98 -6.37
N GLN A 152 -21.68 4.13 -7.65
CA GLN A 152 -20.73 4.56 -8.67
C GLN A 152 -20.12 5.94 -8.35
N GLN A 153 -20.95 6.89 -7.92
CA GLN A 153 -20.47 8.20 -7.45
C GLN A 153 -19.52 8.06 -6.25
N SER A 154 -19.81 7.14 -5.33
CA SER A 154 -18.95 6.85 -4.18
C SER A 154 -17.61 6.25 -4.62
N VAL A 155 -17.59 5.38 -5.64
CA VAL A 155 -16.35 4.84 -6.22
C VAL A 155 -15.49 5.95 -6.81
N GLU A 156 -16.07 6.82 -7.63
CA GLU A 156 -15.37 7.93 -8.26
C GLU A 156 -14.83 8.92 -7.21
N PHE A 157 -15.67 9.30 -6.25
CA PHE A 157 -15.28 10.18 -5.15
C PHE A 157 -14.17 9.55 -4.31
N THR A 158 -14.29 8.29 -3.94
CA THR A 158 -13.27 7.55 -3.16
C THR A 158 -11.94 7.52 -3.91
N ASN A 159 -11.95 7.28 -5.22
CA ASN A 159 -10.75 7.32 -6.03
C ASN A 159 -10.10 8.71 -6.02
N ILE A 160 -10.87 9.80 -6.18
CA ILE A 160 -10.34 11.17 -6.12
C ILE A 160 -9.65 11.44 -4.77
N ILE A 161 -10.33 11.13 -3.66
CA ILE A 161 -9.78 11.36 -2.32
C ILE A 161 -8.54 10.48 -2.09
N PHE A 162 -8.55 9.22 -2.53
CA PHE A 162 -7.39 8.34 -2.43
C PHE A 162 -6.19 8.88 -3.23
N GLN A 163 -6.40 9.37 -4.46
CA GLN A 163 -5.33 9.99 -5.24
C GLN A 163 -4.79 11.25 -4.56
N GLN A 164 -5.65 12.05 -3.93
CA GLN A 164 -5.23 13.24 -3.19
C GLN A 164 -4.45 12.88 -1.91
N ALA A 165 -4.93 11.91 -1.13
CA ALA A 165 -4.29 11.44 0.10
C ALA A 165 -2.89 10.88 -0.20
N THR A 166 -2.77 10.02 -1.23
CA THR A 166 -1.47 9.44 -1.63
C THR A 166 -0.48 10.48 -2.18
N ARG A 167 -0.96 11.62 -2.69
CA ARG A 167 -0.10 12.72 -3.17
C ARG A 167 0.29 13.71 -2.08
N SER A 168 -0.51 13.82 -1.02
CA SER A 168 -0.35 14.82 0.03
C SER A 168 0.30 14.29 1.31
N LEU A 169 0.43 12.96 1.45
CA LEU A 169 1.09 12.37 2.61
C LEU A 169 2.54 12.85 2.72
N GLN A 170 2.86 13.43 3.87
CA GLN A 170 4.20 13.92 4.20
C GLN A 170 4.56 13.51 5.63
N ILE A 171 5.75 12.98 5.82
CA ILE A 171 6.34 12.84 7.15
C ILE A 171 6.89 14.21 7.55
N VAL A 172 6.27 14.81 8.57
CA VAL A 172 6.67 16.10 9.14
C VAL A 172 7.76 15.92 10.19
N ASP A 173 7.68 14.85 10.97
CA ASP A 173 8.66 14.49 11.99
C ASP A 173 9.15 13.06 11.75
N TRP A 174 10.44 12.94 11.42
CA TRP A 174 11.07 11.65 11.13
C TRP A 174 11.56 10.93 12.39
N SER A 175 11.58 11.59 13.54
CA SER A 175 11.93 10.96 14.82
C SER A 175 10.85 9.97 15.30
N LEU A 176 9.65 10.01 14.70
CA LEU A 176 8.61 9.00 14.88
C LEU A 176 9.06 7.57 14.54
N PHE A 177 10.14 7.44 13.77
CA PHE A 177 10.72 6.16 13.34
C PHE A 177 12.09 5.91 14.00
N ALA A 178 12.45 6.62 15.07
CA ALA A 178 13.71 6.41 15.79
C ALA A 178 13.70 5.14 16.64
#